data_AF-J0WW95-F1
#
_entry.id   AF-J0WW95-F1
#
_cell.length_a   1.000
_cell.length_b   1.000
_cell.length_c   1.000
_cell.angle_alpha   90.00
_cell.angle_beta   90.00
_cell.angle_gamma   90.00
#
_symmetry.space_group_name_H-M   'P 1'
#
loop_
_entity.id
_entity.type
_entity.pdbx_description
1 polymer ?
#
loop_
_entity_poly.entity_id
_entity_poly.type
_entity_poly.pdbx_seq_one_letter_code
_entity_poly.pdbx_strand_id
1 'polypeptide(L)'
;VFHAYGHQWACQVVFHPRKCAGFGFTDGEGCERFWSSIRHLIAGLRVSGYHRRLFILDRQMHSLDKESVWKLATWLRKRYQVAQRRLSDAQLVLDACGETEEELAAQWKAQVEAQMEKHPRQSQSAADKQIDKILLTVGTIDDLKEQIADDRKRLRKSRKLSTSEKNTLTASIEATRREIGSLQAKVDSMQNALGTEHCRRLESMRGSEYLSARVNARALRAKIRQALVAHKFERRKVERAYRHQLLEAKEHAQTKDLVHRRERGISAMVLKFNKLVERMVVLIKEGKKPRGRARFPRKLEAKKLFKLDIDDEIWQEDPGLGPQDEDDLPRYLSDLNVQRGMTALLEKNRCLEE
;
A
#
# COMPACT_ATOMS: atom_id res chain seq x y z
N VAL A 1 11.04 3.64 -17.89
CA VAL A 1 9.87 4.28 -17.23
C VAL A 1 10.16 5.76 -17.16
N PHE A 2 9.47 6.56 -17.97
CA PHE A 2 9.64 8.02 -17.96
C PHE A 2 8.73 8.63 -16.90
N HIS A 3 9.18 9.68 -16.21
CA HIS A 3 8.41 10.41 -15.20
C HIS A 3 7.87 9.51 -14.06
N ALA A 4 8.72 8.68 -13.45
CA ALA A 4 8.30 7.78 -12.37
C ALA A 4 7.50 8.51 -11.28
N TYR A 5 7.93 9.71 -10.88
CA TYR A 5 7.23 10.56 -9.90
C TYR A 5 5.84 11.05 -10.34
N GLY A 6 5.55 11.04 -11.66
CA GLY A 6 4.24 11.37 -12.22
C GLY A 6 3.18 10.29 -11.97
N HIS A 7 3.59 9.06 -11.67
CA HIS A 7 2.68 7.93 -11.45
C HIS A 7 2.21 7.82 -9.99
N GLN A 8 1.12 7.07 -9.77
CA GLN A 8 0.65 6.72 -8.42
C GLN A 8 1.71 5.94 -7.65
N TRP A 9 1.69 6.04 -6.31
CA TRP A 9 2.69 5.41 -5.45
C TRP A 9 2.86 3.92 -5.71
N ALA A 10 1.76 3.16 -5.84
CA ALA A 10 1.81 1.73 -6.15
C ALA A 10 2.60 1.45 -7.45
N CYS A 11 2.37 2.24 -8.51
CA CYS A 11 3.15 2.15 -9.74
C CYS A 11 4.62 2.53 -9.51
N GLN A 12 4.90 3.56 -8.70
CA GLN A 12 6.28 3.93 -8.36
C GLN A 12 7.00 2.83 -7.59
N VAL A 13 6.32 2.06 -6.74
CA VAL A 13 6.93 0.97 -5.99
C VAL A 13 7.48 -0.12 -6.92
N VAL A 14 6.75 -0.43 -7.98
CA VAL A 14 7.11 -1.51 -8.91
C VAL A 14 7.99 -1.05 -10.06
N PHE A 15 7.77 0.17 -10.58
CA PHE A 15 8.32 0.60 -11.87
C PHE A 15 9.34 1.74 -11.78
N HIS A 16 9.58 2.30 -10.59
CA HIS A 16 10.56 3.38 -10.46
C HIS A 16 11.98 2.81 -10.63
N PRO A 17 12.84 3.35 -11.53
CA PRO A 17 14.20 2.84 -11.78
C PRO A 17 15.02 2.58 -10.51
N ARG A 18 15.00 3.52 -9.55
CA ARG A 18 15.65 3.37 -8.23
C ARG A 18 15.12 2.24 -7.33
N LYS A 19 14.03 1.56 -7.69
CA LYS A 19 13.43 0.42 -6.96
C LYS A 19 13.45 -0.87 -7.77
N CYS A 20 13.80 -0.80 -9.06
CA CYS A 20 13.90 -1.95 -9.95
C CYS A 20 15.37 -2.38 -10.09
N ALA A 21 15.64 -3.67 -9.91
CA ALA A 21 16.97 -4.23 -10.14
C ALA A 21 17.49 -3.95 -11.56
N GLY A 22 18.81 -3.76 -11.69
CA GLY A 22 19.51 -3.56 -12.96
C GLY A 22 19.55 -2.12 -13.49
N PHE A 23 18.97 -1.16 -12.79
CA PHE A 23 19.01 0.27 -13.18
C PHE A 23 20.12 1.05 -12.48
N GLY A 24 20.71 0.53 -11.40
CA GLY A 24 21.64 1.27 -10.54
C GLY A 24 21.06 2.63 -10.14
N PHE A 25 21.75 3.69 -10.54
CA PHE A 25 21.36 5.08 -10.31
C PHE A 25 20.84 5.81 -11.54
N THR A 26 20.61 5.13 -12.65
CA THR A 26 19.95 5.77 -13.79
C THR A 26 18.52 6.20 -13.43
N ASP A 27 18.14 7.42 -13.80
CA ASP A 27 16.79 7.97 -13.67
C ASP A 27 15.96 7.73 -14.93
N GLY A 28 16.58 7.24 -16.00
CA GLY A 28 15.94 6.99 -17.29
C GLY A 28 15.76 8.24 -18.14
N GLU A 29 16.34 9.39 -17.77
CA GLU A 29 16.15 10.69 -18.45
C GLU A 29 17.13 10.95 -19.60
N GLY A 30 17.83 9.91 -20.08
CA GLY A 30 18.85 10.06 -21.14
C GLY A 30 18.28 10.67 -22.42
N CYS A 31 17.04 10.30 -22.76
CA CYS A 31 16.33 10.83 -23.94
C CYS A 31 16.01 12.32 -23.77
N GLU A 32 15.46 12.72 -22.63
CA GLU A 32 15.13 14.11 -22.30
C GLU A 32 16.37 15.00 -22.29
N ARG A 33 17.48 14.52 -21.71
CA ARG A 33 18.77 15.23 -21.73
C ARG A 33 19.28 15.43 -23.15
N PHE A 34 19.15 14.41 -24.00
CA PHE A 34 19.48 14.53 -25.42
C PHE A 34 18.60 15.58 -26.11
N TRP A 35 17.28 15.51 -25.98
CA TRP A 35 16.37 16.49 -26.59
C TRP A 35 16.62 17.92 -26.09
N SER A 36 16.93 18.07 -24.81
CA SER A 36 17.32 19.36 -24.21
C SER A 36 18.59 19.92 -24.86
N SER A 37 19.60 19.08 -25.06
CA SER A 37 20.88 19.49 -25.67
C SER A 37 20.74 20.04 -27.10
N ILE A 38 19.77 19.52 -27.87
CA ILE A 38 19.51 19.96 -29.25
C ILE A 38 18.36 20.97 -29.36
N ARG A 39 17.73 21.36 -28.25
CA ARG A 39 16.57 22.27 -28.23
C ARG A 39 16.83 23.60 -28.94
N HIS A 40 18.04 24.12 -28.84
CA HIS A 40 18.44 25.38 -29.47
C HIS A 40 18.34 25.35 -31.00
N LEU A 41 18.38 24.16 -31.62
CA LEU A 41 18.24 23.99 -33.06
C LEU A 41 16.79 24.16 -33.54
N ILE A 42 15.78 24.02 -32.67
CA ILE A 42 14.36 24.00 -33.06
C ILE A 42 13.97 25.24 -33.87
N ALA A 43 14.38 26.44 -33.44
CA ALA A 43 14.00 27.68 -34.10
C ALA A 43 14.55 27.76 -35.54
N GLY A 44 15.85 27.48 -35.72
CA GLY A 44 16.48 27.52 -37.04
C GLY A 44 16.05 26.37 -37.96
N LEU A 45 15.80 25.19 -37.41
CA LEU A 45 15.39 24.02 -38.18
C LEU A 45 13.94 24.08 -38.65
N ARG A 46 13.08 24.83 -37.95
CA ARG A 46 11.66 24.99 -38.31
C ARG A 46 11.47 25.64 -39.69
N VAL A 47 12.35 26.57 -40.04
CA VAL A 47 12.34 27.29 -41.34
C VAL A 47 13.27 26.68 -42.39
N SER A 48 14.04 25.64 -42.02
CA SER A 48 14.95 24.94 -42.93
C SER A 48 14.23 23.88 -43.77
N GLY A 49 14.67 23.69 -45.01
CA GLY A 49 14.24 22.60 -45.88
C GLY A 49 14.60 21.21 -45.32
N TYR A 50 13.86 20.18 -45.76
CA TYR A 50 13.94 18.82 -45.24
C TYR A 50 15.37 18.26 -45.16
N HIS A 51 16.12 18.28 -46.28
CA HIS A 51 17.48 17.73 -46.33
C HIS A 51 18.46 18.49 -45.45
N ARG A 52 18.33 19.83 -45.37
CA ARG A 52 19.17 20.66 -44.50
C ARG A 52 18.91 20.35 -43.03
N ARG A 53 17.65 20.12 -42.66
CA ARG A 53 17.26 19.74 -41.30
C ARG A 53 17.89 18.41 -40.89
N LEU A 54 17.77 17.39 -41.74
CA LEU A 54 18.39 16.08 -41.49
C LEU A 54 19.91 16.19 -41.33
N PHE A 55 20.57 16.88 -42.26
CA PHE A 55 22.03 17.06 -42.22
C PHE A 55 22.51 17.74 -40.93
N ILE A 56 21.83 18.81 -40.48
CA ILE A 56 22.21 19.53 -39.25
C ILE A 56 21.99 18.64 -38.01
N LEU A 57 20.87 17.93 -37.93
CA LEU A 57 20.59 17.03 -36.81
C LEU A 57 21.62 15.91 -36.73
N ASP A 58 21.92 15.26 -37.86
CA ASP A 58 22.93 14.22 -37.96
C ASP A 58 24.31 14.73 -37.54
N ARG A 59 24.72 15.90 -38.05
CA ARG A 59 26.00 16.51 -37.68
C ARG A 59 26.07 16.85 -36.19
N GLN A 60 24.98 17.35 -35.61
CA GLN A 60 24.90 17.64 -34.18
C GLN A 60 24.99 16.37 -33.35
N MET A 61 24.28 15.31 -33.73
CA MET A 61 24.34 14.00 -33.07
C MET A 61 25.77 13.46 -33.06
N HIS A 62 26.46 13.49 -34.20
CA HIS A 62 27.87 13.08 -34.30
C HIS A 62 28.81 13.94 -33.42
N SER A 63 28.56 15.24 -33.31
CA SER A 63 29.35 16.11 -32.44
C SER A 63 29.15 15.77 -30.97
N LEU A 64 27.89 15.57 -30.54
CA LEU A 64 27.54 15.20 -29.17
C LEU A 64 28.11 13.83 -28.79
N ASP A 65 28.06 12.86 -29.71
CA ASP A 65 28.62 11.53 -29.51
C ASP A 65 30.13 11.58 -29.25
N LYS A 66 30.88 12.29 -30.11
CA LYS A 66 32.32 12.51 -29.93
C LYS A 66 32.65 13.18 -28.59
N GLU A 67 31.89 14.19 -28.22
CA GLU A 67 32.07 14.88 -26.93
C GLU A 67 31.79 13.93 -25.75
N SER A 68 30.74 13.10 -25.85
CA SER A 68 30.38 12.14 -24.82
C SER A 68 31.46 11.07 -24.62
N VAL A 69 32.03 10.55 -25.72
CA VAL A 69 33.14 9.58 -25.70
C VAL A 69 34.39 10.22 -25.09
N TRP A 70 34.72 11.45 -25.48
CA TRP A 70 35.86 12.17 -24.92
C TRP A 70 35.73 12.41 -23.40
N LYS A 71 34.50 12.66 -22.91
CA LYS A 71 34.21 12.85 -21.48
C LYS A 71 33.98 11.55 -20.70
N LEU A 72 33.94 10.40 -21.37
CA LEU A 72 33.48 9.13 -20.78
C LEU A 72 34.28 8.72 -19.53
N ALA A 73 35.61 8.77 -19.59
CA ALA A 73 36.45 8.39 -18.46
C ALA A 73 36.21 9.27 -17.22
N THR A 74 36.07 10.59 -17.42
CA THR A 74 35.78 11.53 -16.33
C THR A 74 34.40 11.28 -15.74
N TRP A 75 33.42 10.99 -16.59
CA TRP A 75 32.06 10.67 -16.19
C TRP A 75 31.99 9.37 -15.38
N LEU A 76 32.65 8.30 -15.84
CA LEU A 76 32.75 7.02 -15.13
C LEU A 76 33.41 7.19 -13.77
N ARG A 77 34.54 7.88 -13.70
CA ARG A 77 35.23 8.16 -12.43
C ARG A 77 34.33 8.89 -11.45
N LYS A 78 33.56 9.88 -11.91
CA LYS A 78 32.63 10.63 -11.06
C LYS A 78 31.49 9.74 -10.55
N ARG A 79 30.92 8.88 -11.41
CA ARG A 79 29.87 7.92 -10.99
C ARG A 79 30.38 6.96 -9.94
N TYR A 80 31.54 6.36 -10.17
CA TYR A 80 32.18 5.46 -9.22
C TYR A 80 32.40 6.12 -7.86
N GLN A 81 32.98 7.32 -7.82
CA GLN A 81 33.18 8.05 -6.56
C GLN A 81 31.88 8.37 -5.83
N VAL A 82 30.82 8.73 -6.57
CA VAL A 82 29.49 8.98 -5.98
C VAL A 82 28.88 7.68 -5.43
N ALA A 83 29.00 6.57 -6.16
CA ALA A 83 28.53 5.27 -5.72
C ALA A 83 29.26 4.80 -4.46
N GLN A 84 30.59 4.93 -4.41
CA GLN A 84 31.37 4.58 -3.21
C GLN A 84 30.98 5.40 -1.99
N ARG A 85 30.81 6.73 -2.13
CA ARG A 85 30.37 7.59 -1.02
C ARG A 85 29.00 7.18 -0.50
N ARG A 86 28.04 6.99 -1.41
CA ARG A 86 26.68 6.55 -1.06
C ARG A 86 26.66 5.16 -0.43
N LEU A 87 27.50 4.26 -0.89
CA LEU A 87 27.65 2.92 -0.32
C LEU A 87 28.16 3.01 1.13
N SER A 88 29.19 3.83 1.38
CA SER A 88 29.70 4.09 2.72
C SER A 88 28.62 4.69 3.63
N ASP A 89 27.90 5.72 3.15
CA ASP A 89 26.84 6.37 3.92
C ASP A 89 25.69 5.39 4.24
N ALA A 90 25.32 4.55 3.27
CA ALA A 90 24.29 3.53 3.44
C ALA A 90 24.73 2.48 4.46
N GLN A 91 25.98 2.02 4.40
CA GLN A 91 26.52 1.03 5.33
C GLN A 91 26.52 1.56 6.76
N LEU A 92 26.92 2.82 6.99
CA LEU A 92 26.85 3.44 8.32
C LEU A 92 25.43 3.45 8.89
N VAL A 93 24.41 3.66 8.05
CA VAL A 93 23.00 3.61 8.48
C VAL A 93 22.55 2.18 8.77
N LEU A 94 23.00 1.19 8.00
CA LEU A 94 22.71 -0.21 8.24
C LEU A 94 23.34 -0.70 9.55
N ASP A 95 24.61 -0.35 9.79
CA ASP A 95 25.32 -0.73 11.02
C ASP A 95 24.66 -0.11 12.27
N ALA A 96 24.12 1.11 12.12
CA ALA A 96 23.45 1.82 13.22
C ALA A 96 21.97 1.45 13.42
N CYS A 97 21.31 0.78 12.46
CA CYS A 97 19.86 0.54 12.55
C CYS A 97 19.47 -0.66 13.42
N GLY A 98 20.43 -1.55 13.72
CA GLY A 98 20.23 -2.70 14.62
C GLY A 98 19.43 -3.86 14.05
N GLU A 99 19.06 -3.81 12.76
CA GLU A 99 18.29 -4.85 12.06
C GLU A 99 19.19 -5.57 11.05
N THR A 100 18.89 -6.84 10.77
CA THR A 100 19.61 -7.59 9.73
C THR A 100 19.16 -7.19 8.33
N GLU A 101 20.04 -7.32 7.32
CA GLU A 101 19.67 -7.03 5.93
C GLU A 101 18.54 -7.94 5.42
N GLU A 102 18.45 -9.17 5.92
CA GLU A 102 17.38 -10.14 5.61
C GLU A 102 16.01 -9.67 6.12
N GLU A 103 15.95 -9.18 7.37
CA GLU A 103 14.74 -8.62 7.96
C GLU A 103 14.31 -7.36 7.22
N LEU A 104 15.25 -6.46 6.89
CA LEU A 104 14.95 -5.25 6.12
C LEU A 104 14.45 -5.57 4.71
N ALA A 105 14.98 -6.61 4.06
CA ALA A 105 14.48 -7.09 2.77
C ALA A 105 13.07 -7.69 2.88
N ALA A 106 12.80 -8.45 3.94
CA ALA A 106 11.47 -8.99 4.21
C ALA A 106 10.45 -7.88 4.49
N GLN A 107 10.81 -6.85 5.26
CA GLN A 107 9.98 -5.67 5.51
C GLN A 107 9.71 -4.87 4.23
N TRP A 108 10.72 -4.73 3.36
CA TRP A 108 10.52 -4.12 2.04
C TRP A 108 9.56 -4.92 1.17
N LYS A 109 9.68 -6.24 1.14
CA LYS A 109 8.76 -7.11 0.39
C LYS A 109 7.34 -7.02 0.93
N ALA A 110 7.17 -7.08 2.26
CA ALA A 110 5.87 -6.91 2.91
C ALA A 110 5.24 -5.54 2.61
N GLN A 111 6.05 -4.48 2.57
CA GLN A 111 5.61 -3.16 2.15
C GLN A 111 5.12 -3.17 0.70
N VAL A 112 5.88 -3.76 -0.22
CA VAL A 112 5.52 -3.84 -1.64
C VAL A 112 4.21 -4.60 -1.81
N GLU A 113 4.07 -5.76 -1.18
CA GLU A 113 2.86 -6.60 -1.27
C GLU A 113 1.63 -5.88 -0.73
N ALA A 114 1.72 -5.29 0.47
CA ALA A 114 0.62 -4.53 1.07
C ALA A 114 0.22 -3.30 0.22
N GLN A 115 1.18 -2.65 -0.44
CA GLN A 115 0.93 -1.48 -1.30
C GLN A 115 0.41 -1.84 -2.69
N MET A 116 0.55 -3.10 -3.10
CA MET A 116 0.05 -3.64 -4.37
C MET A 116 -1.31 -4.31 -4.22
N GLU A 117 -1.78 -4.56 -3.00
CA GLU A 117 -3.08 -5.17 -2.75
C GLU A 117 -4.23 -4.23 -3.16
N LYS A 118 -5.21 -4.76 -3.91
CA LYS A 118 -6.39 -3.99 -4.32
C LYS A 118 -7.32 -3.77 -3.14
N HIS A 119 -7.39 -2.55 -2.65
CA HIS A 119 -8.26 -2.22 -1.51
C HIS A 119 -9.75 -2.42 -1.81
N PRO A 120 -10.54 -2.75 -0.77
CA PRO A 120 -11.98 -2.90 -0.90
C PRO A 120 -12.60 -1.61 -1.44
N ARG A 121 -13.37 -1.76 -2.54
CA ARG A 121 -14.09 -0.64 -3.15
C ARG A 121 -15.38 -0.39 -2.41
N GLN A 122 -15.76 0.88 -2.31
CA GLN A 122 -17.09 1.26 -1.84
C GLN A 122 -18.15 0.65 -2.75
N SER A 123 -19.21 0.12 -2.16
CA SER A 123 -20.33 -0.48 -2.88
C SER A 123 -21.61 -0.27 -2.08
N GLN A 124 -22.73 -0.07 -2.77
CA GLN A 124 -24.04 0.05 -2.13
C GLN A 124 -24.41 -1.26 -1.41
N SER A 125 -24.03 -2.42 -1.97
CA SER A 125 -24.22 -3.75 -1.40
C SER A 125 -22.99 -4.27 -0.62
N ALA A 126 -22.10 -3.39 -0.16
CA ALA A 126 -20.90 -3.80 0.58
C ALA A 126 -21.23 -4.59 1.86
N ALA A 127 -22.27 -4.17 2.58
CA ALA A 127 -22.77 -4.89 3.74
C ALA A 127 -23.36 -6.26 3.38
N ASP A 128 -24.16 -6.33 2.31
CA ASP A 128 -24.76 -7.60 1.86
C ASP A 128 -23.69 -8.62 1.46
N LYS A 129 -22.62 -8.17 0.78
CA LYS A 129 -21.48 -9.03 0.42
C LYS A 129 -20.74 -9.57 1.64
N GLN A 130 -20.58 -8.75 2.70
CA GLN A 130 -19.99 -9.24 3.93
C GLN A 130 -20.92 -10.21 4.68
N ILE A 131 -22.23 -9.95 4.66
CA ILE A 131 -23.25 -10.86 5.20
C ILE A 131 -23.22 -12.19 4.44
N ASP A 132 -23.19 -12.19 3.11
CA ASP A 132 -23.08 -13.40 2.27
C ASP A 132 -21.84 -14.21 2.64
N LYS A 133 -20.69 -13.54 2.83
CA LYS A 133 -19.43 -14.19 3.22
C LYS A 133 -19.54 -14.85 4.61
N ILE A 134 -20.19 -14.19 5.57
CA ILE A 134 -20.43 -14.77 6.90
C ILE A 134 -21.35 -15.99 6.77
N LEU A 135 -22.47 -15.87 6.05
CA LEU A 135 -23.43 -16.96 5.88
C LEU A 135 -22.79 -18.18 5.20
N LEU A 136 -21.98 -17.98 4.16
CA LEU A 136 -21.22 -19.04 3.51
C LEU A 136 -20.24 -19.71 4.49
N THR A 137 -19.52 -18.92 5.30
CA THR A 137 -18.58 -19.47 6.28
C THR A 137 -19.31 -20.24 7.38
N VAL A 138 -20.48 -19.78 7.82
CA VAL A 138 -21.34 -20.51 8.77
C VAL A 138 -21.84 -21.82 8.15
N GLY A 139 -22.27 -21.80 6.88
CA GLY A 139 -22.64 -23.02 6.14
C GLY A 139 -21.50 -24.05 6.12
N THR A 140 -20.27 -23.62 5.81
CA THR A 140 -19.11 -24.53 5.85
C THR A 140 -18.83 -25.09 7.25
N ILE A 141 -19.06 -24.30 8.31
CA ILE A 141 -18.92 -24.79 9.69
C ILE A 141 -19.96 -25.88 9.98
N ASP A 142 -21.19 -25.70 9.50
CA ASP A 142 -22.27 -26.67 9.73
C ASP A 142 -22.04 -27.96 8.93
N ASP A 143 -21.54 -27.88 7.69
CA ASP A 143 -21.11 -29.04 6.91
C ASP A 143 -19.99 -29.82 7.62
N LEU A 144 -18.97 -29.13 8.15
CA LEU A 144 -17.87 -29.75 8.90
C LEU A 144 -18.36 -30.38 10.22
N LYS A 145 -19.36 -29.79 10.90
CA LYS A 145 -19.99 -30.42 12.07
C LYS A 145 -20.75 -31.68 11.69
N GLU A 146 -21.43 -31.70 10.55
CA GLU A 146 -22.12 -32.88 10.03
C GLU A 146 -21.12 -34.00 9.70
N GLN A 147 -19.99 -33.66 9.07
CA GLN A 147 -18.88 -34.60 8.84
C GLN A 147 -18.36 -35.20 10.16
N ILE A 148 -18.14 -34.38 11.20
CA ILE A 148 -17.76 -34.89 12.53
C ILE A 148 -18.83 -35.82 13.10
N ALA A 149 -20.11 -35.50 12.92
CA ALA A 149 -21.21 -36.34 13.41
C ALA A 149 -21.23 -37.70 12.71
N ASP A 150 -20.98 -37.73 11.40
CA ASP A 150 -20.92 -38.96 10.61
C ASP A 150 -19.67 -39.80 10.89
N ASP A 151 -18.50 -39.18 11.03
CA ASP A 151 -17.28 -39.88 11.43
C ASP A 151 -17.41 -40.48 12.84
N ARG A 152 -18.08 -39.77 13.76
CA ARG A 152 -18.46 -40.33 15.08
C ARG A 152 -19.44 -41.50 14.95
N LYS A 153 -20.42 -41.45 14.05
CA LYS A 153 -21.33 -42.58 13.78
C LYS A 153 -20.57 -43.78 13.21
N ARG A 154 -19.61 -43.57 12.29
CA ARG A 154 -18.74 -44.61 11.73
C ARG A 154 -17.89 -45.27 12.82
N LEU A 155 -17.35 -44.48 13.73
CA LEU A 155 -16.61 -44.96 14.90
C LEU A 155 -17.48 -45.83 15.83
N ARG A 156 -18.76 -45.47 16.01
CA ARG A 156 -19.72 -46.21 16.85
C ARG A 156 -20.28 -47.48 16.19
N LYS A 157 -20.56 -47.45 14.88
CA LYS A 157 -21.23 -48.55 14.17
C LYS A 157 -20.30 -49.72 13.84
N SER A 158 -18.98 -49.52 13.84
CA SER A 158 -18.06 -50.61 13.56
C SER A 158 -17.65 -51.34 14.87
N ARG A 159 -17.96 -52.63 14.94
CA ARG A 159 -17.29 -53.59 15.85
C ARG A 159 -15.96 -54.12 15.28
N LYS A 160 -15.61 -53.75 14.03
CA LYS A 160 -14.54 -54.37 13.21
C LYS A 160 -13.46 -53.42 12.66
N LEU A 161 -13.47 -52.11 12.95
CA LEU A 161 -12.37 -51.23 12.53
C LEU A 161 -11.07 -51.60 13.27
N SER A 162 -9.97 -51.72 12.52
CA SER A 162 -8.61 -51.88 13.03
C SER A 162 -8.21 -50.68 13.89
N THR A 163 -7.29 -50.89 14.84
CA THR A 163 -6.72 -49.82 15.67
C THR A 163 -6.16 -48.69 14.81
N SER A 164 -5.57 -49.02 13.66
CA SER A 164 -5.06 -48.03 12.70
C SER A 164 -6.17 -47.14 12.12
N GLU A 165 -7.31 -47.74 11.73
CA GLU A 165 -8.44 -47.00 11.14
C GLU A 165 -9.19 -46.15 12.19
N LYS A 166 -9.23 -46.60 13.45
CA LYS A 166 -9.73 -45.77 14.56
C LYS A 166 -8.83 -44.57 14.82
N ASN A 167 -7.51 -44.75 14.72
CA ASN A 167 -6.54 -43.68 14.91
C ASN A 167 -6.60 -42.65 13.76
N THR A 168 -6.81 -43.09 12.51
CA THR A 168 -6.97 -42.16 11.38
C THR A 168 -8.28 -41.37 11.46
N LEU A 169 -9.40 -42.01 11.81
CA LEU A 169 -10.69 -41.35 12.01
C LEU A 169 -10.66 -40.34 13.17
N THR A 170 -9.99 -40.69 14.28
CA THR A 170 -9.84 -39.77 15.42
C THR A 170 -8.95 -38.56 15.08
N ALA A 171 -7.84 -38.78 14.37
CA ALA A 171 -7.00 -37.69 13.87
C ALA A 171 -7.75 -36.77 12.89
N SER A 172 -8.59 -37.33 12.02
CA SER A 172 -9.46 -36.56 11.11
C SER A 172 -10.44 -35.68 11.88
N ILE A 173 -11.14 -36.24 12.87
CA ILE A 173 -12.07 -35.48 13.73
C ILE A 173 -11.35 -34.33 14.46
N GLU A 174 -10.13 -34.55 14.94
CA GLU A 174 -9.35 -33.49 15.59
C GLU A 174 -8.87 -32.40 14.62
N ALA A 175 -8.49 -32.76 13.40
CA ALA A 175 -8.17 -31.80 12.35
C ALA A 175 -9.38 -30.94 11.98
N THR A 176 -10.53 -31.56 11.73
CA THR A 176 -11.79 -30.86 11.42
C THR A 176 -12.25 -29.97 12.57
N ARG A 177 -12.04 -30.38 13.85
CA ARG A 177 -12.33 -29.51 15.00
C ARG A 177 -11.44 -28.27 15.05
N ARG A 178 -10.15 -28.41 14.73
CA ARG A 178 -9.22 -27.26 14.66
C ARG A 178 -9.64 -26.29 13.55
N GLU A 179 -10.06 -26.82 12.42
CA GLU A 179 -10.59 -26.02 11.31
C GLU A 179 -11.90 -25.31 11.68
N ILE A 180 -12.84 -25.98 12.34
CA ILE A 180 -14.05 -25.34 12.86
C ILE A 180 -13.69 -24.20 13.82
N GLY A 181 -12.73 -24.41 14.72
CA GLY A 181 -12.29 -23.38 15.66
C GLY A 181 -11.71 -22.15 14.96
N SER A 182 -10.89 -22.33 13.91
CA SER A 182 -10.33 -21.22 13.15
C SER A 182 -11.39 -20.48 12.31
N LEU A 183 -12.35 -21.20 11.73
CA LEU A 183 -13.47 -20.61 11.01
C LEU A 183 -14.44 -19.87 11.95
N GLN A 184 -14.67 -20.38 13.15
CA GLN A 184 -15.47 -19.70 14.19
C GLN A 184 -14.82 -18.38 14.61
N ALA A 185 -13.53 -18.39 14.91
CA ALA A 185 -12.79 -17.16 15.21
C ALA A 185 -12.86 -16.14 14.08
N LYS A 186 -12.83 -16.61 12.82
CA LYS A 186 -12.99 -15.76 11.63
C LYS A 186 -14.41 -15.20 11.51
N VAL A 187 -15.45 -15.99 11.80
CA VAL A 187 -16.84 -15.52 11.84
C VAL A 187 -17.03 -14.47 12.93
N ASP A 188 -16.49 -14.70 14.12
CA ASP A 188 -16.57 -13.75 15.24
C ASP A 188 -15.86 -12.44 14.86
N SER A 189 -14.66 -12.50 14.28
CA SER A 189 -13.95 -11.34 13.75
C SER A 189 -14.77 -10.56 12.71
N MET A 190 -15.40 -11.25 11.75
CA MET A 190 -16.25 -10.62 10.74
C MET A 190 -17.51 -9.98 11.36
N GLN A 191 -18.13 -10.63 12.36
CA GLN A 191 -19.29 -10.09 13.07
C GLN A 191 -18.92 -8.88 13.94
N ASN A 192 -17.76 -8.88 14.58
CA ASN A 192 -17.23 -7.76 15.35
C ASN A 192 -16.95 -6.56 14.44
N ALA A 193 -16.37 -6.79 13.25
CA ALA A 193 -16.13 -5.75 12.26
C ALA A 193 -17.42 -5.08 11.75
N LEU A 194 -18.50 -5.85 11.57
CA LEU A 194 -19.85 -5.34 11.26
C LEU A 194 -20.55 -4.76 12.51
N GLY A 195 -20.06 -5.08 13.70
CA GLY A 195 -20.65 -4.88 15.03
C GLY A 195 -22.05 -5.47 15.16
N THR A 196 -22.17 -6.71 14.70
CA THR A 196 -23.37 -7.54 14.71
C THR A 196 -23.21 -8.76 15.63
N GLU A 197 -22.34 -8.65 16.64
CA GLU A 197 -21.91 -9.71 17.57
C GLU A 197 -23.08 -10.44 18.27
N HIS A 198 -24.24 -9.80 18.36
CA HIS A 198 -25.44 -10.35 19.01
C HIS A 198 -26.61 -10.59 18.03
N CYS A 199 -26.40 -10.38 16.74
CA CYS A 199 -27.45 -10.50 15.74
C CYS A 199 -27.60 -11.94 15.24
N ARG A 200 -28.64 -12.63 15.74
CA ARG A 200 -28.97 -14.00 15.34
C ARG A 200 -29.55 -14.15 13.92
N ARG A 201 -29.95 -13.05 13.25
CA ARG A 201 -30.56 -13.07 11.90
C ARG A 201 -29.84 -12.11 10.95
N LEU A 202 -28.66 -12.51 10.49
CA LEU A 202 -27.86 -11.74 9.52
C LEU A 202 -28.63 -11.44 8.23
N GLU A 203 -29.48 -12.36 7.77
CA GLU A 203 -30.34 -12.18 6.59
C GLU A 203 -31.31 -11.01 6.69
N SER A 204 -31.86 -10.76 7.89
CA SER A 204 -32.79 -9.65 8.15
C SER A 204 -32.13 -8.27 8.10
N MET A 205 -30.80 -8.24 8.02
CA MET A 205 -30.02 -7.00 7.93
C MET A 205 -29.55 -6.68 6.51
N ARG A 206 -29.94 -7.49 5.51
CA ARG A 206 -29.73 -7.16 4.10
C ARG A 206 -30.40 -5.83 3.78
N GLY A 207 -29.72 -5.01 2.97
CA GLY A 207 -30.22 -3.67 2.60
C GLY A 207 -30.18 -2.63 3.73
N SER A 208 -29.57 -2.94 4.89
CA SER A 208 -29.40 -1.95 5.95
C SER A 208 -28.49 -0.81 5.48
N GLU A 209 -29.07 0.38 5.33
CA GLU A 209 -28.31 1.59 5.00
C GLU A 209 -27.23 1.91 6.05
N TYR A 210 -27.50 1.61 7.32
CA TYR A 210 -26.56 1.84 8.42
C TYR A 210 -25.33 0.94 8.30
N LEU A 211 -25.53 -0.36 8.06
CA LEU A 211 -24.42 -1.31 7.89
C LEU A 211 -23.62 -0.97 6.62
N SER A 212 -24.30 -0.62 5.53
CA SER A 212 -23.62 -0.19 4.29
C SER A 212 -22.79 1.07 4.52
N ALA A 213 -23.32 2.07 5.23
CA ALA A 213 -22.59 3.28 5.59
C ALA A 213 -21.37 2.96 6.49
N ARG A 214 -21.52 2.06 7.46
CA ARG A 214 -20.45 1.64 8.38
C ARG A 214 -19.31 0.90 7.65
N VAL A 215 -19.64 -0.09 6.82
CA VAL A 215 -18.64 -0.84 6.03
C VAL A 215 -17.90 0.10 5.07
N ASN A 216 -18.64 1.00 4.41
CA ASN A 216 -18.05 2.01 3.51
C ASN A 216 -17.19 3.04 4.26
N ALA A 217 -17.57 3.43 5.49
CA ALA A 217 -16.79 4.33 6.33
C ALA A 217 -15.49 3.66 6.79
N ARG A 218 -15.53 2.39 7.21
CA ARG A 218 -14.34 1.60 7.58
C ARG A 218 -13.39 1.45 6.40
N ALA A 219 -13.89 1.06 5.22
CA ALA A 219 -13.08 0.95 4.01
C ALA A 219 -12.45 2.30 3.61
N LEU A 220 -13.21 3.40 3.76
CA LEU A 220 -12.71 4.73 3.43
C LEU A 220 -11.67 5.22 4.44
N ARG A 221 -11.82 4.92 5.74
CA ARG A 221 -10.84 5.23 6.79
C ARG A 221 -9.51 4.50 6.55
N ALA A 222 -9.55 3.21 6.22
CA ALA A 222 -8.36 2.44 5.84
C ALA A 222 -7.66 3.04 4.61
N LYS A 223 -8.44 3.43 3.59
CA LYS A 223 -7.91 4.11 2.40
C LYS A 223 -7.29 5.47 2.71
N ILE A 224 -7.88 6.26 3.62
CA ILE A 224 -7.33 7.54 4.07
C ILE A 224 -6.00 7.32 4.78
N ARG A 225 -5.90 6.36 5.70
CA ARG A 225 -4.64 6.00 6.38
C ARG A 225 -3.53 5.72 5.38
N GLN A 226 -3.77 4.82 4.43
CA GLN A 226 -2.77 4.48 3.40
C GLN A 226 -2.41 5.65 2.50
N ALA A 227 -3.39 6.47 2.11
CA ALA A 227 -3.12 7.66 1.30
C ALA A 227 -2.28 8.70 2.07
N LEU A 228 -2.49 8.85 3.37
CA LEU A 228 -1.69 9.69 4.25
C LEU A 228 -0.25 9.16 4.40
N VAL A 229 -0.09 7.84 4.59
CA VAL A 229 1.21 7.17 4.60
C VAL A 229 1.96 7.43 3.28
N ALA A 230 1.31 7.17 2.14
CA ALA A 230 1.89 7.39 0.82
C ALA A 230 2.27 8.86 0.61
N HIS A 231 1.40 9.79 1.01
CA HIS A 231 1.67 11.22 0.94
C HIS A 231 2.87 11.64 1.82
N LYS A 232 3.03 11.07 3.02
CA LYS A 232 4.19 11.30 3.90
C LYS A 232 5.49 10.81 3.26
N PHE A 233 5.48 9.60 2.67
CA PHE A 233 6.64 9.06 1.97
C PHE A 233 7.02 9.91 0.75
N GLU A 234 6.04 10.35 -0.03
CA GLU A 234 6.25 11.21 -1.20
C GLU A 234 6.79 12.58 -0.79
N ARG A 235 6.17 13.24 0.21
CA ARG A 235 6.62 14.55 0.69
C ARG A 235 8.04 14.52 1.25
N ARG A 236 8.39 13.52 2.07
CA ARG A 236 9.75 13.35 2.60
C ARG A 236 10.78 13.19 1.48
N LYS A 237 10.43 12.52 0.38
CA LYS A 237 11.33 12.33 -0.77
C LYS A 237 11.47 13.60 -1.60
N VAL A 238 10.37 14.32 -1.86
CA VAL A 238 10.43 15.62 -2.53
C VAL A 238 11.26 16.61 -1.73
N GLU A 239 11.08 16.66 -0.40
CA GLU A 239 11.88 17.52 0.48
C GLU A 239 13.37 17.12 0.48
N ARG A 240 13.70 15.82 0.47
CA ARG A 240 15.09 15.35 0.34
C ARG A 240 15.70 15.66 -1.04
N ALA A 241 14.96 15.40 -2.12
CA ALA A 241 15.41 15.73 -3.48
C ALA A 241 15.66 17.24 -3.63
N TYR A 242 14.77 18.07 -3.08
CA TYR A 242 14.91 19.52 -3.05
C TYR A 242 16.13 19.98 -2.24
N ARG A 243 16.41 19.33 -1.09
CA ARG A 243 17.62 19.63 -0.28
C ARG A 243 18.92 19.21 -0.96
N HIS A 244 18.91 18.17 -1.78
CA HIS A 244 20.11 17.68 -2.48
C HIS A 244 20.32 18.31 -3.87
N GLN A 245 19.28 18.86 -4.51
CA GLN A 245 19.33 19.53 -5.82
C GLN A 245 18.92 21.00 -5.70
N LEU A 246 19.79 21.82 -5.12
CA LEU A 246 19.56 23.24 -4.87
C LEU A 246 19.58 24.14 -6.14
N LEU A 247 19.46 23.58 -7.36
CA LEU A 247 19.73 24.34 -8.59
C LEU A 247 18.70 24.28 -9.74
N GLU A 248 17.61 23.50 -9.67
CA GLU A 248 16.64 23.44 -10.79
C GLU A 248 15.18 23.59 -10.31
N ALA A 249 14.83 24.82 -9.89
CA ALA A 249 13.49 25.16 -9.41
C ALA A 249 12.36 24.97 -10.45
N LYS A 250 12.68 24.88 -11.75
CA LYS A 250 11.69 24.73 -12.83
C LYS A 250 11.24 23.28 -13.06
N GLU A 251 12.08 22.29 -12.79
CA GLU A 251 11.77 20.87 -13.06
C GLU A 251 10.87 20.25 -11.98
N HIS A 252 10.93 20.77 -10.74
CA HIS A 252 10.18 20.23 -9.62
C HIS A 252 8.78 20.85 -9.42
N ALA A 253 8.38 21.83 -10.26
CA ALA A 253 7.05 22.43 -10.19
C ALA A 253 5.92 21.40 -10.43
N GLN A 254 6.12 20.50 -11.39
CA GLN A 254 5.16 19.43 -11.68
C GLN A 254 5.02 18.46 -10.50
N THR A 255 6.13 18.11 -9.85
CA THR A 255 6.16 17.24 -8.67
C THR A 255 5.46 17.89 -7.48
N LYS A 256 5.69 19.19 -7.25
CA LYS A 256 5.01 19.96 -6.21
C LYS A 256 3.50 20.04 -6.45
N ASP A 257 3.08 20.32 -7.69
CA ASP A 257 1.66 20.34 -8.07
C ASP A 257 1.00 18.97 -7.88
N LEU A 258 1.71 17.88 -8.15
CA LEU A 258 1.22 16.52 -7.91
C LEU A 258 1.00 16.24 -6.42
N VAL A 259 1.93 16.66 -5.55
CA VAL A 259 1.77 16.56 -4.08
C VAL A 259 0.52 17.33 -3.63
N HIS A 260 0.35 18.59 -4.06
CA HIS A 260 -0.84 19.38 -3.74
C HIS A 260 -2.14 18.84 -4.34
N ARG A 261 -2.11 18.21 -5.52
CA ARG A 261 -3.29 17.51 -6.09
C ARG A 261 -3.68 16.31 -5.23
N ARG A 262 -2.72 15.58 -4.67
CA ARG A 262 -2.97 14.44 -3.78
C ARG A 262 -3.50 14.87 -2.42
N GLU A 263 -2.97 15.94 -1.86
CA GLU A 263 -3.49 16.58 -0.64
C GLU A 263 -4.98 16.95 -0.79
N ARG A 264 -5.35 17.52 -1.95
CA ARG A 264 -6.75 17.79 -2.31
C ARG A 264 -7.58 16.50 -2.43
N GLY A 265 -7.01 15.44 -3.01
CA GLY A 265 -7.65 14.13 -3.11
C GLY A 265 -7.92 13.48 -1.74
N ILE A 266 -6.94 13.53 -0.83
CA ILE A 266 -7.08 13.03 0.55
C ILE A 266 -8.13 13.84 1.30
N SER A 267 -8.09 15.17 1.19
CA SER A 267 -9.11 16.05 1.78
C SER A 267 -10.52 15.71 1.27
N ALA A 268 -10.68 15.42 -0.03
CA ALA A 268 -11.95 14.98 -0.60
C ALA A 268 -12.40 13.60 -0.05
N MET A 269 -11.47 12.67 0.20
CA MET A 269 -11.79 11.40 0.87
C MET A 269 -12.24 11.62 2.32
N VAL A 270 -11.58 12.51 3.06
CA VAL A 270 -11.98 12.88 4.43
C VAL A 270 -13.38 13.49 4.45
N LEU A 271 -13.70 14.38 3.49
CA LEU A 271 -15.06 14.93 3.36
C LEU A 271 -16.11 13.85 3.10
N LYS A 272 -15.82 12.88 2.23
CA LYS A 272 -16.72 11.74 1.99
C LYS A 272 -16.90 10.88 3.24
N PHE A 273 -15.84 10.67 4.01
CA PHE A 273 -15.90 9.94 5.28
C PHE A 273 -16.79 10.67 6.28
N ASN A 274 -16.59 11.97 6.47
CA ASN A 274 -17.40 12.77 7.38
C ASN A 274 -18.90 12.78 6.98
N LYS A 275 -19.22 12.78 5.69
CA LYS A 275 -20.61 12.62 5.20
C LYS A 275 -21.21 11.25 5.56
N LEU A 276 -20.43 10.17 5.51
CA LEU A 276 -20.88 8.85 5.94
C LEU A 276 -21.13 8.82 7.45
N VAL A 277 -20.23 9.44 8.24
CA VAL A 277 -20.41 9.59 9.69
C VAL A 277 -21.69 10.38 10.01
N GLU A 278 -21.94 11.49 9.32
CA GLU A 278 -23.18 12.26 9.46
C GLU A 278 -24.43 11.44 9.14
N ARG A 279 -24.39 10.67 8.04
CA ARG A 279 -25.50 9.78 7.67
C ARG A 279 -25.72 8.69 8.72
N MET A 280 -24.66 8.13 9.29
CA MET A 280 -24.77 7.17 10.39
C MET A 280 -25.40 7.82 11.64
N VAL A 281 -25.03 9.06 11.99
CA VAL A 281 -25.65 9.80 13.12
C VAL A 281 -27.15 10.00 12.90
N VAL A 282 -27.57 10.35 11.69
CA VAL A 282 -29.00 10.49 11.33
C VAL A 282 -29.73 9.16 11.47
N LEU A 283 -29.20 8.08 10.88
CA LEU A 283 -29.80 6.75 10.96
C LEU A 283 -29.90 6.19 12.39
N ILE A 284 -28.96 6.57 13.26
CA ILE A 284 -29.03 6.25 14.70
C ILE A 284 -30.19 7.00 15.36
N LYS A 285 -30.38 8.29 15.07
CA LYS A 285 -31.50 9.09 15.60
C LYS A 285 -32.86 8.56 15.12
N GLU A 286 -32.91 8.03 13.91
CA GLU A 286 -34.11 7.40 13.32
C GLU A 286 -34.39 5.98 13.86
N GLY A 287 -33.54 5.44 14.76
CA GLY A 287 -33.74 4.10 15.34
C GLY A 287 -33.44 2.94 14.39
N LYS A 288 -32.87 3.19 13.20
CA LYS A 288 -32.53 2.19 12.17
C LYS A 288 -31.22 1.44 12.45
N LYS A 289 -30.81 1.38 13.72
CA LYS A 289 -29.55 0.78 14.17
C LYS A 289 -29.76 -0.68 14.59
N PRO A 290 -28.81 -1.59 14.30
CA PRO A 290 -28.82 -2.94 14.89
C PRO A 290 -28.89 -2.88 16.43
N ARG A 291 -29.55 -3.87 17.04
CA ARG A 291 -29.71 -3.96 18.51
C ARG A 291 -28.33 -3.99 19.19
N GLY A 292 -28.00 -2.95 19.99
CA GLY A 292 -26.75 -2.86 20.75
C GLY A 292 -26.25 -1.43 21.01
N ARG A 293 -25.24 -1.27 21.89
CA ARG A 293 -24.57 0.02 22.16
C ARG A 293 -23.49 0.36 21.11
N ALA A 294 -23.86 0.57 19.85
CA ALA A 294 -22.91 1.21 18.90
C ALA A 294 -22.67 2.67 19.31
N ARG A 295 -21.40 3.03 19.53
CA ARG A 295 -20.92 4.39 19.80
C ARG A 295 -20.85 5.19 18.48
N PHE A 296 -20.78 6.51 18.57
CA PHE A 296 -20.72 7.38 17.38
C PHE A 296 -19.34 7.32 16.74
N PRO A 297 -19.24 7.17 15.40
CA PRO A 297 -17.98 7.33 14.69
C PRO A 297 -17.47 8.77 14.81
N ARG A 298 -16.16 8.95 14.91
CA ARG A 298 -15.56 10.29 15.03
C ARG A 298 -15.38 10.93 13.66
N LYS A 299 -15.60 12.24 13.55
CA LYS A 299 -15.27 12.99 12.33
C LYS A 299 -13.77 13.26 12.27
N LEU A 300 -13.23 13.29 11.06
CA LEU A 300 -11.81 13.55 10.82
C LEU A 300 -11.60 15.01 10.39
N GLU A 301 -10.59 15.66 10.95
CA GLU A 301 -10.18 17.01 10.55
C GLU A 301 -9.05 16.98 9.51
N ALA A 302 -9.37 17.22 8.24
CA ALA A 302 -8.41 17.15 7.12
C ALA A 302 -7.12 17.95 7.36
N LYS A 303 -7.20 19.15 7.95
CA LYS A 303 -6.05 20.02 8.20
C LYS A 303 -5.10 19.48 9.28
N LYS A 304 -5.61 18.75 10.27
CA LYS A 304 -4.77 18.13 11.31
C LYS A 304 -4.07 16.89 10.78
N LEU A 305 -4.74 16.12 9.91
CA LEU A 305 -4.20 14.88 9.32
C LEU A 305 -2.93 15.04 8.50
N PHE A 306 -2.65 16.22 7.94
CA PHE A 306 -1.39 16.46 7.21
C PHE A 306 -0.22 16.85 8.12
N LYS A 307 -0.47 17.10 9.40
CA LYS A 307 0.58 17.26 10.42
C LYS A 307 1.19 15.90 10.79
N LEU A 308 0.44 14.81 10.63
CA LEU A 308 0.91 13.42 10.71
C LEU A 308 1.62 13.13 12.04
N ASP A 309 0.98 13.54 13.12
CA ASP A 309 1.41 13.23 14.48
C ASP A 309 1.10 11.76 14.79
N ILE A 310 1.93 11.13 15.62
CA ILE A 310 1.75 9.72 16.02
C ILE A 310 0.45 9.57 16.82
N ASP A 311 0.04 10.63 17.52
CA ASP A 311 -1.17 10.70 18.32
C ASP A 311 -2.42 11.18 17.53
N ASP A 312 -2.32 11.34 16.20
CA ASP A 312 -3.47 11.77 15.38
C ASP A 312 -4.62 10.74 15.46
N GLU A 313 -5.86 11.22 15.62
CA GLU A 313 -7.08 10.42 15.78
C GLU A 313 -7.36 9.42 14.64
N ILE A 314 -6.68 9.59 13.50
CA ILE A 314 -6.75 8.64 12.39
C ILE A 314 -6.03 7.33 12.73
N TRP A 315 -5.04 7.32 13.63
CA TRP A 315 -4.27 6.14 14.01
C TRP A 315 -4.85 5.39 15.21
N GLN A 316 -5.80 5.99 15.92
CA GLN A 316 -6.50 5.39 17.06
C GLN A 316 -7.77 4.63 16.64
N GLU A 317 -8.19 3.69 17.50
CA GLU A 317 -9.39 2.90 17.25
C GLU A 317 -10.61 3.81 17.26
N ASP A 318 -11.41 3.74 16.19
CA ASP A 318 -12.64 4.49 16.15
C ASP A 318 -13.73 3.75 16.96
N PRO A 319 -14.21 4.32 18.09
CA PRO A 319 -15.16 3.65 18.97
C PRO A 319 -16.48 3.28 18.27
N GLY A 320 -16.82 3.95 17.15
CA GLY A 320 -18.04 3.73 16.38
C GLY A 320 -17.88 2.79 15.18
N LEU A 321 -16.67 2.34 14.86
CA LEU A 321 -16.41 1.45 13.71
C LEU A 321 -15.85 0.08 14.11
N GLY A 322 -15.49 -0.13 15.38
CA GLY A 322 -15.00 -1.41 15.93
C GLY A 322 -13.49 -1.63 15.71
N PRO A 323 -12.95 -2.79 16.14
CA PRO A 323 -11.51 -3.09 16.11
C PRO A 323 -10.96 -2.97 14.69
N GLN A 324 -9.91 -2.19 14.47
CA GLN A 324 -9.49 -1.75 13.12
C GLN A 324 -8.14 -2.32 12.65
N ASP A 325 -7.82 -3.54 13.10
CA ASP A 325 -6.55 -4.22 12.82
C ASP A 325 -5.34 -3.33 13.20
N GLU A 326 -5.50 -2.55 14.28
CA GLU A 326 -4.54 -1.53 14.71
C GLU A 326 -3.40 -2.11 15.56
N ASP A 327 -3.65 -3.24 16.22
CA ASP A 327 -2.66 -3.95 17.04
C ASP A 327 -1.54 -4.61 16.21
N ASP A 328 -1.66 -4.66 14.88
CA ASP A 328 -0.70 -5.34 13.99
C ASP A 328 -0.17 -4.41 12.88
N LEU A 329 0.16 -3.16 13.26
CA LEU A 329 0.80 -2.20 12.36
C LEU A 329 2.21 -2.70 11.95
N PRO A 330 2.47 -2.90 10.64
CA PRO A 330 3.76 -3.39 10.20
C PRO A 330 4.93 -2.51 10.65
N ARG A 331 6.05 -3.14 11.04
CA ARG A 331 7.25 -2.43 11.54
C ARG A 331 7.77 -1.39 10.54
N TYR A 332 7.66 -1.63 9.23
CA TYR A 332 8.04 -0.63 8.22
C TYR A 332 7.23 0.68 8.28
N LEU A 333 6.09 0.73 8.99
CA LEU A 333 5.29 1.95 9.22
C LEU A 333 5.56 2.62 10.58
N SER A 334 5.80 1.82 11.61
CA SER A 334 5.94 2.29 13.01
C SER A 334 7.38 2.55 13.42
N ASP A 335 8.33 1.75 12.94
CA ASP A 335 9.73 1.77 13.36
C ASP A 335 10.59 2.64 12.42
N LEU A 336 11.14 3.72 12.98
CA LEU A 336 11.98 4.65 12.23
C LEU A 336 13.33 4.03 11.82
N ASN A 337 13.88 3.13 12.63
CA ASN A 337 15.14 2.46 12.33
C ASN A 337 14.95 1.48 11.18
N VAL A 338 13.85 0.72 11.18
CA VAL A 338 13.47 -0.15 10.04
C VAL A 338 13.26 0.68 8.77
N GLN A 339 12.55 1.82 8.84
CA GLN A 339 12.37 2.70 7.68
C GLN A 339 13.69 3.23 7.10
N ARG A 340 14.62 3.64 7.97
CA ARG A 340 15.93 4.14 7.57
C ARG A 340 16.81 3.01 7.01
N GLY A 341 16.83 1.86 7.69
CA GLY A 341 17.54 0.66 7.28
C GLY A 341 17.07 0.16 5.92
N MET A 342 15.77 0.06 5.68
CA MET A 342 15.21 -0.34 4.38
C MET A 342 15.65 0.62 3.25
N THR A 343 15.62 1.93 3.52
CA THR A 343 16.06 2.91 2.53
C THR A 343 17.56 2.78 2.24
N ALA A 344 18.37 2.56 3.28
CA ALA A 344 19.81 2.35 3.15
C ALA A 344 20.14 1.04 2.42
N LEU A 345 19.41 -0.05 2.68
CA LEU A 345 19.54 -1.32 1.99
C LEU A 345 19.28 -1.17 0.49
N LEU A 346 18.20 -0.46 0.12
CA LEU A 346 17.90 -0.18 -1.29
C LEU A 346 19.01 0.67 -1.94
N GLU A 347 19.52 1.69 -1.25
CA GLU A 347 20.63 2.53 -1.74
C GLU A 347 21.92 1.71 -1.90
N LYS A 348 22.27 0.87 -0.93
CA LYS A 348 23.40 -0.09 -1.00
C LYS A 348 23.27 -0.97 -2.23
N ASN A 349 22.10 -1.59 -2.43
CA ASN A 349 21.85 -2.44 -3.60
C ASN A 349 22.00 -1.66 -4.91
N ARG A 350 21.60 -0.39 -4.97
CA ARG A 350 21.81 0.46 -6.16
C ARG A 350 23.30 0.81 -6.36
N CYS A 351 24.05 1.01 -5.28
CA CYS A 351 25.49 1.28 -5.36
C CYS A 351 26.28 0.07 -5.86
N LEU A 352 25.87 -1.16 -5.51
CA LEU A 352 26.52 -2.39 -5.96
C LEU A 352 26.24 -2.72 -7.43
N GLU A 353 25.14 -2.22 -7.98
CA GLU A 353 24.81 -2.35 -9.40
C GLU A 353 25.55 -1.34 -10.28
N GLU A 354 25.93 -0.19 -9.72
CA GLU A 354 26.74 0.84 -10.40
C GLU A 354 28.22 0.48 -10.45
#